data_AF-A0A7S3IWF4-F1
#
_entry.id   AF-A0A7S3IWF4-F1
#
_cell.length_a   1.000
_cell.length_b   1.000
_cell.length_c   1.000
_cell.angle_alpha   90.00
_cell.angle_beta   90.00
_cell.angle_gamma   90.00
#
_symmetry.space_group_name_H-M   'P 1'
#
loop_
_entity.id
_entity.type
_entity.pdbx_description
1 polymer ?
#
loop_
_entity_poly.entity_id
_entity_poly.type
_entity_poly.pdbx_seq_one_letter_code
_entity_poly.pdbx_strand_id
1 'polypeptide(L)'
;VPVLVFAESAGRELVADYQNRHLYPLMFKNYLDEHRGMQKLYPELDKDMARINHYNRMKYVYATIGGLFALTVWNPNFIRRRAWYMKKISFVTWGLIGYQYGRKFHQDELTFTLLKINDYLPYEVKRAMQDQDFRHLALFDLEEVTKTRQ
;
A
#
# COMPACT_ATOMS: atom_id res chain seq x y z
N VAL A 1 -13.29 5.22 27.37
CA VAL A 1 -14.45 4.83 26.53
C VAL A 1 -14.48 5.78 25.34
N PRO A 2 -14.10 5.38 24.13
CA PRO A 2 -14.19 6.26 22.97
C PRO A 2 -15.64 6.35 22.51
N VAL A 3 -16.16 7.57 22.44
CA VAL A 3 -17.48 7.91 21.92
C VAL A 3 -17.39 7.89 20.40
N LEU A 4 -18.03 6.92 19.76
CA LEU A 4 -18.25 6.89 18.33
C LEU A 4 -19.33 7.91 17.98
N VAL A 5 -18.93 9.03 17.40
CA VAL A 5 -19.86 9.98 16.78
C VAL A 5 -20.19 9.45 15.39
N PHE A 6 -21.34 8.78 15.26
CA PHE A 6 -21.93 8.45 13.98
C PHE A 6 -22.69 9.68 13.47
N ALA A 7 -22.18 10.30 12.41
CA ALA A 7 -22.96 11.27 11.66
C ALA A 7 -24.07 10.52 10.90
N GLU A 8 -25.33 10.78 11.26
CA GLU A 8 -26.51 10.33 10.50
C GLU A 8 -26.52 11.01 9.13
N SER A 9 -26.11 10.27 8.11
CA SER A 9 -26.36 10.64 6.70
C SER A 9 -27.63 9.92 6.24
N ALA A 10 -28.65 10.70 5.90
CA ALA A 10 -29.96 10.33 5.37
C ALA A 10 -30.07 8.93 4.70
N GLY A 11 -30.80 8.02 5.36
CA GLY A 11 -31.60 6.96 4.73
C GLY A 11 -30.90 5.93 3.84
N ARG A 12 -29.57 5.89 3.77
CA ARG A 12 -28.84 4.79 3.12
C ARG A 12 -28.43 3.81 4.20
N GLU A 13 -28.99 2.60 4.17
CA GLU A 13 -28.37 1.49 4.88
C GLU A 13 -26.91 1.42 4.41
N LEU A 14 -25.98 1.66 5.33
CA LEU A 14 -24.56 1.36 5.15
C LEU A 14 -24.41 -0.16 5.10
N VAL A 15 -24.92 -0.78 4.03
CA VAL A 15 -24.62 -2.17 3.71
C VAL A 15 -23.14 -2.15 3.36
N ALA A 16 -22.31 -2.55 4.31
CA ALA A 16 -20.88 -2.74 4.10
C ALA A 16 -20.72 -3.86 3.07
N ASP A 17 -20.66 -3.47 1.80
CA ASP A 17 -20.56 -4.40 0.69
C ASP A 17 -19.14 -4.96 0.63
N TYR A 18 -18.94 -6.11 1.29
CA TYR A 18 -17.66 -6.80 1.34
C TYR A 18 -17.15 -7.16 -0.07
N GLN A 19 -18.02 -7.27 -1.07
CA GLN A 19 -17.64 -7.56 -2.45
C GLN A 19 -16.94 -6.35 -3.10
N ASN A 20 -17.31 -5.13 -2.72
CA ASN A 20 -16.71 -3.90 -3.25
C ASN A 20 -15.25 -3.71 -2.83
N ARG A 21 -14.83 -4.31 -1.71
CA ARG A 21 -13.47 -4.15 -1.19
C ARG A 21 -12.40 -4.76 -2.11
N HIS A 22 -12.75 -5.83 -2.84
CA HIS A 22 -11.85 -6.45 -3.82
C HIS A 22 -11.96 -5.83 -5.22
N LEU A 23 -13.13 -5.30 -5.56
CA LEU A 23 -13.34 -4.59 -6.82
C LEU A 23 -12.54 -3.28 -6.87
N TYR A 24 -12.45 -2.55 -5.76
CA TYR A 24 -11.71 -1.30 -5.68
C TYR A 24 -10.24 -1.39 -6.14
N PRO A 25 -9.36 -2.23 -5.55
CA PRO A 25 -7.97 -2.29 -5.99
C PRO A 25 -7.84 -2.78 -7.43
N LEU A 26 -8.79 -3.58 -7.92
CA LEU A 26 -8.79 -4.11 -9.28
C LEU A 26 -9.18 -3.01 -10.29
N MET A 27 -10.24 -2.24 -10.02
CA MET A 27 -10.66 -1.11 -10.84
C MET A 27 -9.65 0.04 -10.78
N PHE A 28 -9.11 0.35 -9.60
CA PHE A 28 -8.07 1.35 -9.44
C PHE A 28 -6.79 0.96 -10.20
N LYS A 29 -6.39 -0.31 -10.15
CA LYS A 29 -5.28 -0.83 -10.95
C LYS A 29 -5.57 -0.70 -12.44
N ASN A 30 -6.75 -1.13 -12.91
CA ASN A 30 -7.14 -1.01 -14.32
C ASN A 30 -7.13 0.45 -14.77
N TYR A 31 -7.66 1.36 -13.97
CA TYR A 31 -7.64 2.81 -14.23
C TYR A 31 -6.21 3.35 -14.37
N LEU A 32 -5.31 2.97 -13.46
CA LEU A 32 -3.90 3.36 -13.54
C LEU A 32 -3.20 2.77 -14.77
N ASP A 33 -3.47 1.52 -15.11
CA ASP A 33 -2.89 0.85 -16.27
C ASP A 33 -3.40 1.45 -17.59
N GLU A 34 -4.67 1.83 -17.66
CA GLU A 34 -5.28 2.52 -18.80
C GLU A 34 -4.67 3.93 -18.98
N HIS A 35 -4.51 4.68 -17.89
CA HIS A 35 -3.96 6.05 -17.93
C HIS A 35 -2.44 6.09 -18.13
N ARG A 36 -1.73 5.01 -17.80
CA ARG A 36 -0.32 4.82 -18.21
C ARG A 36 -0.17 4.80 -19.72
N GLY A 37 -1.09 4.13 -20.43
CA GLY A 37 -1.09 4.08 -21.89
C GLY A 37 -1.32 5.45 -22.54
N MET A 38 -1.99 6.36 -21.83
CA MET A 38 -2.35 7.69 -22.33
C MET A 38 -1.35 8.80 -21.97
N GLN A 39 -0.24 8.51 -21.26
CA GLN A 39 0.73 9.51 -20.74
C GLN A 39 0.11 10.66 -19.90
N LYS A 40 -1.14 10.53 -19.45
CA LYS A 40 -1.92 11.65 -18.90
C LYS A 40 -1.88 11.79 -17.38
N LEU A 41 -1.38 10.81 -16.62
CA LEU A 41 -1.45 10.88 -15.15
C LEU A 41 -0.44 11.89 -14.60
N TYR A 42 0.85 11.61 -14.70
CA TYR A 42 1.94 12.56 -14.45
C TYR A 42 3.27 11.95 -14.95
N PRO A 43 4.26 12.77 -15.37
CA PRO A 43 5.44 12.30 -16.09
C PRO A 43 6.40 11.42 -15.26
N GLU A 44 6.32 11.46 -13.93
CA GLU A 44 7.22 10.72 -13.05
C GLU A 44 6.66 9.38 -12.53
N LEU A 45 5.46 8.97 -12.96
CA LEU A 45 4.78 7.79 -12.42
C LEU A 45 5.60 6.51 -12.55
N ASP A 46 6.25 6.29 -13.70
CA ASP A 46 7.05 5.08 -13.92
C ASP A 46 8.28 5.04 -13.01
N LYS A 47 8.89 6.20 -12.76
CA LYS A 47 10.02 6.35 -11.85
C LYS A 47 9.62 6.06 -10.41
N ASP A 48 8.48 6.60 -9.96
CA ASP A 48 7.94 6.33 -8.63
C ASP A 48 7.53 4.85 -8.48
N MET A 49 6.96 4.23 -9.50
CA MET A 49 6.62 2.81 -9.49
C MET A 49 7.86 1.90 -9.48
N ALA A 50 8.93 2.28 -10.18
CA ALA A 50 10.22 1.62 -10.06
C ALA A 50 10.81 1.74 -8.64
N ARG A 51 10.66 2.90 -7.98
CA ARG A 51 11.04 3.07 -6.56
C ARG A 51 10.22 2.20 -5.64
N ILE A 52 8.90 2.15 -5.78
CA ILE A 52 8.03 1.26 -5.00
C ILE A 52 8.50 -0.19 -5.12
N ASN A 53 8.78 -0.65 -6.35
CA ASN A 53 9.31 -2.00 -6.59
C ASN A 53 10.69 -2.23 -5.98
N HIS A 54 11.57 -1.22 -6.02
CA HIS A 54 12.87 -1.26 -5.37
C HIS A 54 12.71 -1.42 -3.85
N TYR A 55 11.89 -0.60 -3.20
CA TYR A 55 11.61 -0.70 -1.76
C TYR A 55 10.92 -2.01 -1.38
N ASN A 56 10.06 -2.55 -2.25
CA ASN A 56 9.46 -3.86 -2.07
C ASN A 56 10.49 -5.00 -2.08
N ARG A 57 11.62 -4.85 -2.76
CA ARG A 57 12.76 -5.79 -2.64
C ARG A 57 13.60 -5.51 -1.41
N MET A 58 13.82 -4.24 -1.08
CA MET A 58 14.61 -3.83 0.09
C MET A 58 14.03 -4.37 1.41
N LYS A 59 12.72 -4.55 1.55
CA LYS A 59 12.13 -5.17 2.75
C LYS A 59 12.71 -6.56 3.06
N TYR A 60 13.02 -7.35 2.03
CA TYR A 60 13.64 -8.67 2.19
C TYR A 60 15.14 -8.55 2.48
N VAL A 61 15.81 -7.53 1.94
CA VAL A 61 17.21 -7.21 2.26
C VAL A 61 17.34 -6.82 3.74
N TYR A 62 16.43 -6.00 4.27
CA TYR A 62 16.44 -5.69 5.71
C TYR A 62 16.15 -6.92 6.57
N ALA A 63 15.30 -7.84 6.11
CA ALA A 63 15.07 -9.10 6.81
C ALA A 63 16.34 -9.98 6.87
N THR A 64 17.09 -10.07 5.77
CA THR A 64 18.35 -10.84 5.75
C THR A 64 19.43 -10.17 6.60
N ILE A 65 19.55 -8.84 6.56
CA ILE A 65 20.46 -8.09 7.43
C ILE A 65 20.12 -8.32 8.91
N GLY A 66 18.83 -8.28 9.28
CA GLY A 66 18.39 -8.60 10.64
C GLY A 66 18.77 -10.02 11.06
N GLY A 67 18.57 -11.01 10.18
CA GLY A 67 19.00 -12.38 10.42
C GLY A 67 20.52 -12.52 10.60
N LEU A 68 21.31 -11.90 9.72
CA LEU A 68 22.78 -11.90 9.82
C LEU A 68 23.26 -11.22 11.11
N PHE A 69 22.62 -10.12 11.51
CA PHE A 69 22.90 -9.45 12.78
C PHE A 69 22.63 -10.37 13.99
N ALA A 70 21.57 -11.19 13.93
CA ALA A 70 21.35 -12.19 14.97
C ALA A 70 22.49 -13.20 15.06
N LEU A 71 23.10 -13.59 13.93
CA LEU A 71 24.25 -14.50 13.93
C LEU A 71 25.50 -13.87 14.55
N THR A 72 25.72 -12.56 14.37
CA THR A 72 26.87 -11.85 14.96
C THR A 72 26.71 -11.62 16.46
N VAL A 73 25.51 -11.22 16.89
CA VAL A 73 25.20 -11.01 18.32
C VAL A 73 25.17 -12.33 19.08
N TRP A 74 24.66 -13.40 18.46
CA TRP A 74 24.45 -14.69 19.12
C TRP A 74 25.65 -15.62 18.92
N ASN A 75 26.79 -15.26 19.52
CA ASN A 75 28.02 -16.05 19.44
C ASN A 75 27.79 -17.48 20.01
N PRO A 76 28.01 -18.53 19.21
CA PRO A 76 27.71 -19.91 19.60
C PRO A 76 28.52 -20.41 20.81
N ASN A 77 29.62 -19.75 21.18
CA ASN A 77 30.43 -20.11 22.35
C ASN A 77 29.78 -19.76 23.69
N PHE A 78 28.85 -18.80 23.75
CA PHE A 78 28.25 -18.36 25.03
C PHE A 78 26.92 -19.05 25.37
N ILE A 79 26.38 -19.86 24.46
CA ILE A 79 25.10 -20.54 24.66
C ILE A 79 25.33 -22.05 24.85
N ARG A 80 24.78 -22.59 25.94
CA ARG A 80 24.78 -24.03 26.24
C ARG A 80 24.32 -24.84 25.02
N ARG A 81 25.03 -25.94 24.71
CA ARG A 81 24.74 -26.80 23.54
C ARG A 81 23.27 -27.24 23.41
N ARG A 82 22.52 -27.37 24.51
CA ARG A 82 21.09 -27.75 24.52
C ARG A 82 20.11 -26.63 24.12
N ALA A 83 20.52 -25.37 24.12
CA ALA A 83 19.62 -24.25 23.79
C ALA A 83 19.58 -23.95 22.27
N TRP A 84 19.37 -24.99 21.46
CA TRP A 84 19.30 -24.87 20.01
C TRP A 84 18.06 -24.08 19.55
N TYR A 85 16.94 -24.20 20.28
CA TYR A 85 15.70 -23.48 20.00
C TYR A 85 15.88 -21.95 20.10
N MET A 86 16.62 -21.47 21.11
CA MET A 86 16.87 -20.03 21.28
C MET A 86 17.62 -19.42 20.10
N LYS A 87 18.57 -20.16 19.50
CA LYS A 87 19.33 -19.68 18.32
C LYS A 87 18.42 -19.45 17.11
N LYS A 88 17.48 -20.37 16.88
CA LYS A 88 16.52 -20.28 15.78
C LYS A 88 15.50 -19.18 16.00
N ILE A 89 14.94 -19.10 17.21
CA ILE A 89 13.95 -18.08 17.55
C ILE A 89 14.57 -16.70 17.37
N SER A 90 15.77 -16.46 17.89
CA SER A 90 16.42 -15.16 17.75
C SER A 90 16.69 -14.78 16.29
N PHE A 91 17.15 -15.71 15.45
CA PHE A 91 17.33 -15.46 14.02
C PHE A 91 16.02 -15.04 13.34
N VAL A 92 14.92 -15.75 13.64
CA VAL A 92 13.59 -15.44 13.11
C VAL A 92 13.09 -14.10 13.64
N THR A 93 13.22 -13.84 14.95
CA THR A 93 12.76 -12.60 15.58
C THR A 93 13.48 -11.38 14.99
N TRP A 94 14.80 -11.41 14.87
CA TRP A 94 15.55 -10.31 14.28
C TRP A 94 15.28 -10.14 12.77
N GLY A 95 15.08 -11.25 12.05
CA GLY A 95 14.63 -11.18 10.65
C GLY A 95 13.26 -10.52 10.50
N LEU A 96 12.32 -10.83 11.39
CA LEU A 96 10.99 -10.21 11.42
C LEU A 96 11.07 -8.72 11.77
N ILE A 97 11.91 -8.33 12.74
CA ILE A 97 12.14 -6.92 13.08
C ILE A 97 12.72 -6.17 11.87
N GLY A 98 13.71 -6.74 11.19
CA GLY A 98 14.27 -6.18 9.96
C GLY A 98 13.23 -6.04 8.84
N TYR A 99 12.39 -7.06 8.65
CA TYR A 99 11.29 -7.00 7.69
C TYR A 99 10.27 -5.88 8.02
N GLN A 100 9.89 -5.74 9.29
CA GLN A 100 8.99 -4.66 9.74
C GLN A 100 9.59 -3.28 9.46
N TYR A 101 10.88 -3.11 9.73
CA TYR A 101 11.60 -1.87 9.46
C TYR A 101 11.60 -1.53 7.96
N GLY A 102 11.94 -2.50 7.10
CA GLY A 102 11.89 -2.31 5.64
C GLY A 102 10.48 -2.08 5.09
N ARG A 103 9.46 -2.72 5.69
CA ARG A 103 8.05 -2.51 5.33
C ARG A 103 7.62 -1.05 5.56
N LYS A 104 8.11 -0.39 6.61
CA LYS A 104 7.80 1.01 6.89
C LYS A 104 8.22 1.93 5.74
N PHE A 105 9.46 1.82 5.25
CA PHE A 105 9.93 2.62 4.11
C PHE A 105 9.11 2.39 2.83
N HIS A 106 8.73 1.13 2.58
CA HIS A 106 7.86 0.82 1.45
C HIS A 106 6.46 1.46 1.60
N GLN A 107 5.90 1.49 2.82
CA GLN A 107 4.63 2.15 3.10
C GLN A 107 4.72 3.67 2.97
N ASP A 108 5.82 4.27 3.42
CA ASP A 108 6.05 5.71 3.30
C ASP A 108 6.14 6.10 1.81
N GLU A 109 6.93 5.39 1.00
CA GLU A 109 7.04 5.65 -0.45
C GLU A 109 5.71 5.45 -1.18
N LEU A 110 4.96 4.40 -0.82
CA LEU A 110 3.63 4.15 -1.36
C LEU A 110 2.69 5.31 -1.03
N THR A 111 2.72 5.79 0.21
CA THR A 111 1.90 6.94 0.65
C THR A 111 2.27 8.20 -0.10
N PHE A 112 3.56 8.51 -0.25
CA PHE A 112 4.01 9.66 -1.06
C PHE A 112 3.54 9.57 -2.51
N THR A 113 3.63 8.39 -3.10
CA THR A 113 3.18 8.17 -4.48
C THR A 113 1.66 8.31 -4.60
N LEU A 114 0.89 7.80 -3.64
CA LEU A 114 -0.56 7.97 -3.60
C LEU A 114 -0.96 9.45 -3.43
N LEU A 115 -0.24 10.21 -2.61
CA LEU A 115 -0.49 11.65 -2.44
C LEU A 115 -0.23 12.40 -3.75
N LYS A 116 0.85 12.09 -4.46
CA LYS A 116 1.11 12.66 -5.78
C LYS A 116 0.00 12.29 -6.77
N ILE A 117 -0.38 11.01 -6.84
CA ILE A 117 -1.46 10.54 -7.72
C ILE A 117 -2.76 11.26 -7.40
N ASN A 118 -3.06 11.47 -6.12
CA ASN A 118 -4.28 12.12 -5.68
C ASN A 118 -4.45 13.47 -6.38
N ASP A 119 -3.43 14.29 -6.54
CA ASP A 119 -3.57 15.60 -7.21
C ASP A 119 -4.06 15.49 -8.66
N TYR A 120 -3.69 14.42 -9.38
CA TYR A 120 -4.03 14.20 -10.79
C TYR A 120 -5.34 13.46 -11.03
N LEU A 121 -5.92 12.84 -10.01
CA LEU A 121 -7.20 12.14 -10.16
C LEU A 121 -8.36 13.12 -10.37
N PRO A 122 -9.30 12.82 -11.29
CA PRO A 122 -10.52 13.61 -11.43
C PRO A 122 -11.36 13.52 -10.16
N TYR A 123 -12.20 14.53 -9.93
CA TYR A 123 -12.93 14.71 -8.68
C TYR A 123 -13.84 13.52 -8.37
N GLU A 124 -14.39 12.89 -9.41
CA GLU A 124 -15.28 11.75 -9.35
C GLU A 124 -14.56 10.50 -8.85
N VAL A 125 -13.31 10.29 -9.29
CA VAL A 125 -12.47 9.20 -8.80
C VAL A 125 -12.10 9.44 -7.34
N LYS A 126 -11.73 10.68 -6.98
CA LYS A 126 -11.46 11.06 -5.57
C LYS A 126 -12.65 10.80 -4.67
N ARG A 127 -13.84 11.21 -5.11
CA ARG A 127 -15.09 11.00 -4.39
C ARG A 127 -15.42 9.52 -4.25
N ALA A 128 -15.24 8.72 -5.31
CA ALA A 128 -15.43 7.28 -5.24
C ALA A 128 -14.45 6.60 -4.28
N MET A 129 -13.20 7.08 -4.18
CA MET A 129 -12.22 6.61 -3.19
C MET A 129 -12.64 6.94 -1.75
N GLN A 130 -13.23 8.11 -1.53
CA GLN A 130 -13.65 8.59 -0.21
C GLN A 130 -14.96 7.94 0.27
N ASP A 131 -15.97 7.90 -0.60
CA ASP A 131 -17.31 7.40 -0.27
C ASP A 131 -17.39 5.85 -0.35
N GLN A 132 -16.36 5.19 -0.91
CA GLN A 132 -16.35 3.76 -1.27
C GLN A 132 -17.55 3.33 -2.15
N ASP A 133 -18.21 4.29 -2.80
CA ASP A 133 -19.36 4.07 -3.67
C ASP A 133 -18.91 4.15 -5.14
N PHE A 134 -18.60 2.98 -5.71
CA PHE A 134 -18.02 2.86 -7.06
C PHE A 134 -19.06 2.94 -8.18
N ARG A 135 -20.35 3.12 -7.86
CA ARG A 135 -21.40 3.41 -8.86
C ARG A 135 -21.12 4.70 -9.62
N HIS A 136 -20.46 5.65 -8.97
CA HIS A 136 -20.03 6.91 -9.60
C HIS A 136 -18.93 6.71 -10.65
N LEU A 137 -18.13 5.65 -10.57
CA LEU A 137 -17.14 5.31 -11.60
C LEU A 137 -17.78 4.59 -12.79
N ALA A 138 -18.79 3.76 -12.55
CA ALA A 138 -19.46 3.01 -13.62
C ALA A 138 -20.26 3.91 -14.58
N LEU A 139 -20.69 5.10 -14.13
CA LEU A 139 -21.42 6.09 -14.91
C LEU A 139 -20.52 7.20 -15.48
N PHE A 140 -19.22 7.15 -15.19
CA PHE A 140 -18.28 8.19 -15.59
C PHE A 140 -17.75 7.93 -17.01
N ASP A 141 -18.20 8.74 -17.97
CA ASP A 141 -17.66 8.70 -19.33
C ASP A 141 -16.40 9.58 -19.44
N LEU A 142 -15.25 8.91 -19.59
CA LEU A 142 -13.93 9.55 -19.63
C LEU A 142 -13.73 10.42 -20.87
N GLU A 143 -14.42 10.12 -21.98
CA GLU A 143 -14.30 10.88 -23.23
C GLU A 143 -14.96 12.26 -23.13
N GLU A 144 -15.97 12.41 -22.28
CA GLU A 144 -16.70 13.67 -22.12
C GLU A 144 -15.94 14.68 -21.25
N VAL A 145 -15.31 14.19 -20.17
CA VAL A 145 -14.52 15.05 -19.25
C VAL A 145 -13.21 15.52 -19.86
N THR A 146 -12.62 14.75 -20.76
CA THR A 146 -11.40 15.19 -21.47
C THR A 146 -11.67 16.31 -22.48
N LYS A 147 -12.88 16.37 -23.07
CA LYS A 147 -13.30 17.46 -23.98
C LYS A 147 -13.58 18.78 -23.27
N THR A 148 -14.03 18.73 -22.01
CA THR A 148 -14.39 19.93 -21.23
C THR A 148 -13.19 20.60 -20.56
N ARG A 149 -12.00 19.98 -20.57
CA ARG A 149 -10.75 20.56 -20.01
C ARG A 149 -9.80 21.16 -21.05
N GLN A 150 -10.08 21.01 -22.34
CA GLN A 150 -9.37 21.72 -23.43
C GLN A 150 -10.04 23.05 -23.71
#